data_AF-A0ABC9BNC0-F1
#
_entry.id   AF-A0ABC9BNC0-F1
#
_cell.length_a   1.000
_cell.length_b   1.000
_cell.length_c   1.000
_cell.angle_alpha   90.00
_cell.angle_beta   90.00
_cell.angle_gamma   90.00
#
_symmetry.space_group_name_H-M   'P 1'
#
loop_
_entity.id
_entity.type
_entity.pdbx_description
1 polymer ?
#
loop_
_entity_poly.entity_id
_entity_poly.type
_entity_poly.pdbx_seq_one_letter_code
_entity_poly.pdbx_strand_id
1 'polypeptide(L)'
;MAAGPTPSATAASFRPPIPPPPPCFDYRAAVLADTRAAAAASGSPALAALVESGALVRVPRRRFGPVPAWRPPDFVEPEEVWILGTSHLSPESVADVERVLRAVRPDNVVVELCRSRAGIMYVSDASDEPLLKSNMFSLGGAKFFGAVNRSINLGGQSALALRLLLAVFSSKISSGANRPFGEEFRAARKVSEDIGAQLVLGDRPIEITLERAWKSLSWDQKTNLVISLFRGITSTDTPDEKSAVSPYELYQKLSTSYPSLLQPLIHERDMFLAWSLKRSKAVNKSKIVVGVVGKGHMNGIVYALISDQGDLRFRDLVGRESSDTWVTSLVKGLIRDTIIGLVLWALYEQLQALL
;
A
#
# COMPACT_ATOMS: atom_id res chain seq x y z
N MET A 1 -24.89 19.43 43.50
CA MET A 1 -24.93 18.96 42.10
C MET A 1 -23.49 18.80 41.64
N ALA A 2 -22.99 17.57 41.59
CA ALA A 2 -21.61 17.28 41.22
C ALA A 2 -21.41 17.49 39.72
N ALA A 3 -20.42 18.29 39.34
CA ALA A 3 -19.98 18.47 37.96
C ALA A 3 -19.37 17.15 37.47
N GLY A 4 -19.94 16.58 36.40
CA GLY A 4 -19.42 15.39 35.76
C GLY A 4 -18.06 15.66 35.09
N PRO A 5 -17.21 14.63 34.95
CA PRO A 5 -15.89 14.79 34.36
C PRO A 5 -15.99 15.15 32.87
N THR A 6 -15.29 16.20 32.48
CA THR A 6 -15.01 16.54 31.08
C THR A 6 -14.37 15.36 30.36
N PRO A 7 -14.84 14.96 29.17
CA PRO A 7 -14.28 13.84 28.45
C PRO A 7 -12.82 14.12 28.09
N SER A 8 -11.93 13.23 28.52
CA SER A 8 -10.52 13.25 28.13
C SER A 8 -10.42 13.16 26.62
N ALA A 9 -9.54 13.95 26.02
CA ALA A 9 -9.22 13.90 24.60
C ALA A 9 -8.60 12.54 24.22
N THR A 10 -9.45 11.54 24.00
CA THR A 10 -9.09 10.29 23.34
C THR A 10 -8.58 10.60 21.94
N ALA A 11 -7.41 10.06 21.60
CA ALA A 11 -6.71 10.22 20.34
C ALA A 11 -7.68 10.27 19.15
N ALA A 12 -7.74 11.43 18.48
CA ALA A 12 -8.57 11.61 17.31
C ALA A 12 -8.17 10.58 16.25
N SER A 13 -9.01 9.54 16.07
CA SER A 13 -8.88 8.62 14.96
C SER A 13 -8.98 9.44 13.68
N PHE A 14 -7.91 9.47 12.88
CA PHE A 14 -7.92 10.11 11.58
C PHE A 14 -9.14 9.61 10.78
N ARG A 15 -10.04 10.53 10.40
CA ARG A 15 -11.10 10.24 9.46
C ARG A 15 -10.58 10.52 8.05
N PRO A 16 -10.69 9.56 7.12
CA PRO A 16 -10.34 9.81 5.73
C PRO A 16 -11.20 10.97 5.19
N PRO A 17 -10.66 11.88 4.36
CA PRO A 17 -11.44 13.00 3.83
C PRO A 17 -12.52 12.54 2.85
N ILE A 18 -12.28 11.40 2.18
CA ILE A 18 -13.27 10.73 1.33
C ILE A 18 -13.71 9.44 2.05
N PRO A 19 -15.02 9.24 2.31
CA PRO A 19 -15.50 7.99 2.87
C PRO A 19 -15.25 6.82 1.91
N PRO A 20 -15.27 5.56 2.37
CA PRO A 20 -15.22 4.42 1.46
C PRO A 20 -16.41 4.44 0.49
N PRO A 21 -16.28 3.84 -0.71
CA PRO A 21 -17.38 3.74 -1.66
C PRO A 21 -18.60 3.07 -0.99
N PRO A 22 -19.81 3.62 -1.16
CA PRO A 22 -21.00 3.00 -0.60
C PRO A 22 -21.24 1.63 -1.26
N PRO A 23 -21.94 0.69 -0.60
CA PRO A 23 -22.12 -0.67 -1.13
C PRO A 23 -22.78 -0.75 -2.51
N CYS A 24 -23.59 0.26 -2.88
CA CYS A 24 -24.24 0.36 -4.18
C CYS A 24 -23.36 0.97 -5.29
N PHE A 25 -22.17 1.47 -4.95
CA PHE A 25 -21.27 2.06 -5.94
C PHE A 25 -20.54 0.98 -6.74
N ASP A 26 -20.77 1.01 -8.05
CA ASP A 26 -20.03 0.23 -9.05
C ASP A 26 -19.32 1.16 -10.02
N TYR A 27 -18.00 1.12 -10.00
CA TYR A 27 -17.17 1.91 -10.91
C TYR A 27 -17.49 1.66 -12.37
N ARG A 28 -17.88 0.43 -12.76
CA ARG A 28 -18.22 0.11 -14.15
C ARG A 28 -19.42 0.94 -14.56
N ALA A 29 -20.54 0.81 -13.85
CA ALA A 29 -21.74 1.60 -14.11
C ALA A 29 -21.45 3.12 -14.12
N ALA A 30 -20.57 3.60 -13.23
CA ALA A 30 -20.27 5.02 -13.10
C ALA A 30 -19.54 5.65 -14.31
N VAL A 31 -18.71 4.88 -15.04
CA VAL A 31 -17.81 5.42 -16.09
C VAL A 31 -17.85 4.67 -17.42
N LEU A 32 -18.64 3.59 -17.56
CA LEU A 32 -18.66 2.73 -18.75
C LEU A 32 -19.02 3.50 -20.03
N ALA A 33 -20.01 4.40 -19.99
CA ALA A 33 -20.39 5.19 -21.17
C ALA A 33 -19.24 6.10 -21.65
N ASP A 34 -18.59 6.81 -20.73
CA ASP A 34 -17.43 7.66 -21.01
C ASP A 34 -16.23 6.85 -21.54
N THR A 35 -16.09 5.60 -21.07
CA THR A 35 -15.01 4.70 -21.45
C THR A 35 -15.23 4.07 -22.83
N ARG A 36 -16.45 3.58 -23.12
CA ARG A 36 -16.80 3.00 -24.42
C ARG A 36 -16.62 4.01 -25.55
N ALA A 37 -17.10 5.25 -25.35
CA ALA A 37 -16.94 6.32 -26.34
C ALA A 37 -15.47 6.59 -26.65
N ALA A 38 -14.60 6.61 -25.64
CA ALA A 38 -13.17 6.84 -25.82
C ALA A 38 -12.47 5.64 -26.49
N ALA A 39 -12.79 4.41 -26.09
CA ALA A 39 -12.23 3.21 -26.69
C ALA A 39 -12.66 3.08 -28.16
N ALA A 40 -13.90 3.42 -28.51
CA ALA A 40 -14.34 3.46 -29.90
C ALA A 40 -13.56 4.50 -30.72
N ALA A 41 -13.29 5.68 -30.15
CA ALA A 41 -12.52 6.73 -30.81
C ALA A 41 -11.05 6.33 -31.09
N SER A 42 -10.45 5.47 -30.25
CA SER A 42 -9.10 4.94 -30.51
C SER A 42 -9.02 3.91 -31.64
N GLY A 43 -10.16 3.41 -32.14
CA GLY A 43 -10.19 2.42 -33.23
C GLY A 43 -9.57 1.07 -32.90
N SER A 44 -9.32 0.75 -31.63
CA SER A 44 -8.68 -0.51 -31.19
C SER A 44 -9.72 -1.50 -30.65
N PRO A 45 -10.06 -2.58 -31.39
CA PRO A 45 -11.00 -3.62 -30.93
C PRO A 45 -10.55 -4.27 -29.62
N ALA A 46 -9.23 -4.31 -29.42
CA ALA A 46 -8.62 -4.95 -28.27
C ALA A 46 -8.81 -4.13 -26.97
N LEU A 47 -9.00 -2.81 -27.06
CA LEU A 47 -9.42 -1.99 -25.92
C LEU A 47 -10.90 -2.19 -25.60
N ALA A 48 -11.76 -2.33 -26.62
CA ALA A 48 -13.19 -2.51 -26.42
C ALA A 48 -13.49 -3.74 -25.54
N ALA A 49 -12.84 -4.88 -25.79
CA ALA A 49 -13.01 -6.08 -24.95
C ALA A 49 -12.63 -5.86 -23.47
N LEU A 50 -11.58 -5.07 -23.21
CA LEU A 50 -11.16 -4.74 -21.84
C LEU A 50 -12.15 -3.79 -21.15
N VAL A 51 -12.76 -2.88 -21.91
CA VAL A 51 -13.83 -2.01 -21.41
C VAL A 51 -15.08 -2.81 -21.06
N GLU A 52 -15.49 -3.74 -21.94
CA GLU A 52 -16.68 -4.58 -21.70
C GLU A 52 -16.51 -5.51 -20.48
N SER A 53 -15.33 -6.08 -20.28
CA SER A 53 -15.02 -6.85 -19.07
C SER A 53 -14.86 -5.97 -17.81
N GLY A 54 -14.79 -4.66 -17.99
CA GLY A 54 -14.50 -3.67 -16.96
C GLY A 54 -13.07 -3.73 -16.42
N ALA A 55 -12.16 -4.42 -17.10
CA ALA A 55 -10.74 -4.42 -16.76
C ALA A 55 -10.07 -3.09 -17.09
N LEU A 56 -10.61 -2.33 -18.05
CA LEU A 56 -10.13 -1.01 -18.43
C LEU A 56 -11.25 0.02 -18.27
N VAL A 57 -10.95 1.10 -17.56
CA VAL A 57 -11.87 2.23 -17.39
C VAL A 57 -11.16 3.56 -17.62
N ARG A 58 -11.93 4.57 -18.00
CA ARG A 58 -11.45 5.93 -18.22
C ARG A 58 -12.24 6.91 -17.36
N VAL A 59 -11.52 7.79 -16.68
CA VAL A 59 -12.09 8.93 -15.95
C VAL A 59 -11.56 10.23 -16.57
N PRO A 60 -12.39 10.98 -17.32
CA PRO A 60 -11.99 12.25 -17.92
C PRO A 60 -11.97 13.38 -16.90
N ARG A 61 -11.18 14.44 -17.14
CA ARG A 61 -10.99 15.57 -16.21
C ARG A 61 -12.28 16.23 -15.74
N ARG A 62 -13.31 16.31 -16.59
CA ARG A 62 -14.62 16.87 -16.21
C ARG A 62 -15.32 16.12 -15.06
N ARG A 63 -14.91 14.86 -14.80
CA ARG A 63 -15.44 14.03 -13.72
C ARG A 63 -14.61 14.14 -12.44
N PHE A 64 -13.48 14.83 -12.47
CA PHE A 64 -12.62 15.00 -11.31
C PHE A 64 -13.22 16.02 -10.34
N GLY A 65 -12.98 15.79 -9.04
CA GLY A 65 -13.17 16.80 -8.02
C GLY A 65 -12.33 18.07 -8.24
N PRO A 66 -12.72 19.21 -7.64
CA PRO A 66 -12.10 20.51 -7.88
C PRO A 66 -10.63 20.53 -7.47
N VAL A 67 -9.82 21.28 -8.22
CA VAL A 67 -8.41 21.52 -7.87
C VAL A 67 -8.35 22.36 -6.59
N PRO A 68 -7.61 21.93 -5.55
CA PRO A 68 -7.54 22.66 -4.30
C PRO A 68 -6.90 24.03 -4.48
N ALA A 69 -7.46 25.04 -3.84
CA ALA A 69 -6.96 26.43 -3.93
C ALA A 69 -5.51 26.62 -3.42
N TRP A 70 -4.99 25.69 -2.62
CA TRP A 70 -3.61 25.71 -2.14
C TRP A 70 -2.59 25.19 -3.17
N ARG A 71 -3.04 24.64 -4.31
CA ARG A 71 -2.15 24.26 -5.41
C ARG A 71 -1.65 25.51 -6.14
N PRO A 72 -0.40 25.49 -6.66
CA PRO A 72 0.10 26.57 -7.50
C PRO A 72 -0.83 26.86 -8.68
N PRO A 73 -0.98 28.12 -9.12
CA PRO A 73 -1.86 28.48 -10.24
C PRO A 73 -1.52 27.79 -11.57
N ASP A 74 -0.26 27.35 -11.74
CA ASP A 74 0.21 26.64 -12.93
C ASP A 74 0.04 25.11 -12.84
N PHE A 75 -0.52 24.60 -11.74
CA PHE A 75 -0.82 23.19 -11.56
C PHE A 75 -2.04 22.80 -12.40
N VAL A 76 -1.87 21.80 -13.27
CA VAL A 76 -2.92 21.30 -14.16
C VAL A 76 -3.04 19.80 -13.98
N GLU A 77 -4.25 19.36 -13.62
CA GLU A 77 -4.61 17.94 -13.59
C GLU A 77 -4.65 17.35 -15.00
N PRO A 78 -4.42 16.04 -15.16
CA PRO A 78 -4.44 15.41 -16.47
C PRO A 78 -5.79 15.54 -17.16
N GLU A 79 -5.80 15.54 -18.50
CA GLU A 79 -7.04 15.59 -19.29
C GLU A 79 -7.87 14.31 -19.11
N GLU A 80 -7.20 13.17 -18.93
CA GLU A 80 -7.82 11.89 -18.63
C GLU A 80 -6.90 10.92 -17.90
N VAL A 81 -7.53 10.06 -17.10
CA VAL A 81 -6.89 8.94 -16.41
C VAL A 81 -7.54 7.65 -16.89
N TRP A 82 -6.75 6.76 -17.47
CA TRP A 82 -7.10 5.38 -17.76
C TRP A 82 -6.65 4.49 -16.61
N ILE A 83 -7.44 3.51 -16.22
CA ILE A 83 -7.11 2.58 -15.13
C ILE A 83 -7.30 1.17 -15.65
N LEU A 84 -6.21 0.42 -15.68
CA LEU A 84 -6.16 -0.99 -16.03
C LEU A 84 -6.05 -1.84 -14.75
N GLY A 85 -7.07 -2.66 -14.52
CA GLY A 85 -7.12 -3.65 -13.46
C GLY A 85 -6.43 -4.95 -13.85
N THR A 86 -5.34 -5.29 -13.18
CA THR A 86 -4.59 -6.53 -13.35
C THR A 86 -4.93 -7.56 -12.28
N SER A 87 -4.76 -8.83 -12.63
CA SER A 87 -4.64 -9.92 -11.66
C SER A 87 -3.17 -10.29 -11.60
N HIS A 88 -2.50 -10.03 -10.47
CA HIS A 88 -1.03 -10.08 -10.30
C HIS A 88 -0.35 -11.45 -10.56
N LEU A 89 -1.09 -12.44 -11.06
CA LEU A 89 -0.62 -13.79 -11.38
C LEU A 89 -1.12 -14.28 -12.76
N SER A 90 -1.82 -13.45 -13.53
CA SER A 90 -2.39 -13.86 -14.83
C SER A 90 -1.49 -13.43 -16.01
N PRO A 91 -1.13 -14.35 -16.94
CA PRO A 91 -0.46 -13.99 -18.20
C PRO A 91 -1.25 -12.98 -19.02
N GLU A 92 -2.58 -13.05 -18.94
CA GLU A 92 -3.47 -12.15 -19.67
C GLU A 92 -3.26 -10.70 -19.23
N SER A 93 -3.01 -10.48 -17.92
CA SER A 93 -2.73 -9.14 -17.40
C SER A 93 -1.45 -8.52 -17.96
N VAL A 94 -0.43 -9.33 -18.25
CA VAL A 94 0.80 -8.86 -18.89
C VAL A 94 0.50 -8.39 -20.32
N ALA A 95 -0.20 -9.22 -21.10
CA ALA A 95 -0.58 -8.90 -22.47
C ALA A 95 -1.51 -7.67 -22.54
N ASP A 96 -2.43 -7.54 -21.57
CA ASP A 96 -3.34 -6.40 -21.47
C ASP A 96 -2.59 -5.10 -21.16
N VAL A 97 -1.59 -5.13 -20.28
CA VAL A 97 -0.73 -3.97 -20.01
C VAL A 97 -0.02 -3.51 -21.28
N GLU A 98 0.63 -4.42 -22.01
CA GLU A 98 1.33 -4.05 -23.24
C GLU A 98 0.36 -3.49 -24.29
N ARG A 99 -0.79 -4.14 -24.47
CA ARG A 99 -1.83 -3.72 -25.41
C ARG A 99 -2.37 -2.33 -25.09
N VAL A 100 -2.72 -2.08 -23.83
CA VAL A 100 -3.28 -0.78 -23.40
C VAL A 100 -2.24 0.32 -23.57
N LEU A 101 -1.02 0.13 -23.08
CA LEU A 101 0.01 1.17 -23.14
C LEU A 101 0.42 1.49 -24.59
N ARG A 102 0.51 0.50 -25.47
CA ARG A 102 0.83 0.74 -26.89
C ARG A 102 -0.31 1.41 -27.66
N ALA A 103 -1.56 1.12 -27.31
CA ALA A 103 -2.73 1.72 -27.97
C ALA A 103 -3.01 3.14 -27.46
N VAL A 104 -2.94 3.35 -26.15
CA VAL A 104 -3.25 4.64 -25.49
C VAL A 104 -2.09 5.63 -25.62
N ARG A 105 -0.84 5.14 -25.62
CA ARG A 105 0.40 5.95 -25.64
C ARG A 105 0.38 7.13 -24.64
N PRO A 106 0.27 6.85 -23.32
CA PRO A 106 0.16 7.89 -22.31
C PRO A 106 1.46 8.69 -22.12
N ASP A 107 1.36 9.86 -21.51
CA ASP A 107 2.53 10.63 -21.05
C ASP A 107 3.14 9.99 -19.79
N ASN A 108 2.29 9.41 -18.93
CA ASN A 108 2.70 8.79 -17.68
C ASN A 108 2.04 7.43 -17.46
N VAL A 109 2.82 6.50 -16.93
CA VAL A 109 2.33 5.20 -16.45
C VAL A 109 2.54 5.12 -14.95
N VAL A 110 1.45 5.08 -14.20
CA VAL A 110 1.45 4.98 -12.74
C VAL A 110 1.20 3.54 -12.34
N VAL A 111 2.12 2.93 -11.60
CA VAL A 111 1.98 1.53 -11.15
C VAL A 111 1.63 1.45 -9.66
N GLU A 112 0.86 0.44 -9.27
CA GLU A 112 0.58 0.09 -7.86
C GLU A 112 1.81 -0.52 -7.15
N LEU A 113 2.94 0.18 -7.19
CA LEU A 113 4.16 -0.14 -6.49
C LEU A 113 4.69 1.09 -5.75
N CYS A 114 5.23 0.85 -4.57
CA CYS A 114 5.89 1.87 -3.76
C CYS A 114 7.41 1.69 -3.85
N ARG A 115 8.16 2.71 -3.39
CA ARG A 115 9.62 2.76 -3.54
C ARG A 115 10.35 1.54 -2.96
N SER A 116 9.95 1.04 -1.79
CA SER A 116 10.58 -0.14 -1.18
C SER A 116 10.32 -1.44 -1.95
N ARG A 117 9.32 -1.46 -2.85
CA ARG A 117 8.96 -2.61 -3.68
C ARG A 117 9.34 -2.45 -5.15
N ALA A 118 10.02 -1.36 -5.52
CA ALA A 118 10.40 -1.09 -6.91
C ALA A 118 11.28 -2.19 -7.54
N GLY A 119 12.08 -2.89 -6.72
CA GLY A 119 12.93 -4.00 -7.16
C GLY A 119 12.18 -5.13 -7.87
N ILE A 120 10.88 -5.30 -7.59
CA ILE A 120 10.01 -6.31 -8.23
C ILE A 120 10.02 -6.18 -9.76
N MET A 121 10.16 -4.97 -10.31
CA MET A 121 10.15 -4.73 -11.77
C MET A 121 11.45 -5.15 -12.47
N TYR A 122 12.51 -5.44 -11.72
CA TYR A 122 13.86 -5.70 -12.23
C TYR A 122 14.32 -7.15 -12.07
N VAL A 123 13.59 -7.97 -11.31
CA VAL A 123 13.95 -9.39 -11.13
C VAL A 123 13.78 -10.13 -12.46
N SER A 124 14.82 -10.69 -13.04
CA SER A 124 14.71 -11.48 -14.28
C SER A 124 14.72 -12.97 -13.95
N ASP A 125 14.07 -13.80 -14.77
CA ASP A 125 14.18 -15.27 -14.68
C ASP A 125 15.58 -15.79 -15.02
N ALA A 126 16.47 -14.93 -15.53
CA ALA A 126 17.77 -15.29 -16.11
C ALA A 126 18.98 -15.11 -15.18
N SER A 127 18.79 -14.91 -13.87
CA SER A 127 19.90 -14.95 -12.91
C SER A 127 19.68 -16.07 -11.89
N ASP A 128 20.40 -17.18 -12.08
CA ASP A 128 20.65 -18.24 -11.09
C ASP A 128 21.49 -17.73 -9.88
N GLU A 129 21.32 -16.47 -9.50
CA GLU A 129 21.99 -15.86 -8.35
C GLU A 129 20.98 -15.71 -7.19
N PRO A 130 21.13 -16.46 -6.09
CA PRO A 130 20.25 -16.42 -4.92
C PRO A 130 20.44 -15.14 -4.07
N LEU A 131 20.91 -14.05 -4.66
CA LEU A 131 21.21 -12.80 -3.98
C LEU A 131 19.99 -11.91 -3.71
N LEU A 132 18.87 -12.12 -4.42
CA LEU A 132 17.62 -11.37 -4.20
C LEU A 132 16.48 -12.17 -3.57
N LYS A 133 16.58 -13.50 -3.47
CA LYS A 133 15.64 -14.31 -2.67
C LYS A 133 15.85 -14.15 -1.16
N SER A 134 17.01 -13.66 -0.72
CA SER A 134 17.42 -13.71 0.68
C SER A 134 17.38 -12.39 1.46
N ASN A 135 17.13 -11.22 0.84
CA ASN A 135 17.37 -9.93 1.53
C ASN A 135 16.28 -8.87 1.38
N MET A 136 15.03 -9.21 1.68
CA MET A 136 14.10 -8.16 2.13
C MET A 136 13.45 -8.45 3.48
N PHE A 137 13.24 -9.72 3.86
CA PHE A 137 12.70 -10.11 5.16
C PHE A 137 13.14 -11.50 5.66
N SER A 138 14.32 -12.02 5.24
CA SER A 138 14.78 -13.33 5.72
C SER A 138 15.12 -13.29 7.23
N LEU A 139 14.16 -13.74 8.04
CA LEU A 139 14.32 -13.97 9.48
C LEU A 139 14.84 -15.39 9.69
N GLY A 140 16.11 -15.62 9.35
CA GLY A 140 16.82 -16.86 9.64
C GLY A 140 18.08 -16.61 10.49
N GLY A 141 18.16 -17.26 11.65
CA GLY A 141 19.36 -17.30 12.50
C GLY A 141 19.77 -15.98 13.17
N ALA A 142 20.98 -15.92 13.74
CA ALA A 142 21.54 -14.88 14.63
C ALA A 142 21.33 -13.40 14.20
N LYS A 143 20.99 -13.13 12.94
CA LYS A 143 20.55 -11.82 12.42
C LYS A 143 19.18 -11.38 12.97
N PHE A 144 18.30 -12.31 13.36
CA PHE A 144 17.03 -12.04 14.06
C PHE A 144 17.28 -11.34 15.38
N PHE A 145 18.12 -11.91 16.26
CA PHE A 145 18.43 -11.32 17.57
C PHE A 145 19.09 -9.95 17.45
N GLY A 146 20.01 -9.77 16.49
CA GLY A 146 20.62 -8.46 16.21
C GLY A 146 19.64 -7.42 15.66
N ALA A 147 18.66 -7.84 14.85
CA ALA A 147 17.59 -6.96 14.34
C ALA A 147 16.53 -6.64 15.40
N VAL A 148 16.20 -7.59 16.28
CA VAL A 148 15.31 -7.38 17.44
C VAL A 148 15.93 -6.36 18.40
N ASN A 149 17.22 -6.50 18.73
CA ASN A 149 17.90 -5.57 19.65
C ASN A 149 17.98 -4.14 19.07
N ARG A 150 18.20 -4.00 17.77
CA ARG A 150 18.10 -2.70 17.07
C ARG A 150 16.66 -2.17 16.99
N SER A 151 15.66 -3.05 16.93
CA SER A 151 14.24 -2.69 16.87
C SER A 151 13.69 -2.13 18.18
N ILE A 152 14.23 -2.57 19.32
CA ILE A 152 13.89 -2.03 20.64
C ILE A 152 14.33 -0.56 20.75
N ASN A 153 15.42 -0.18 20.06
CA ASN A 153 15.97 1.18 20.09
C ASN A 153 15.37 2.16 19.07
N LEU A 154 14.64 1.69 18.06
CA LEU A 154 14.12 2.53 16.96
C LEU A 154 12.59 2.72 16.94
N GLY A 155 11.81 2.02 17.77
CA GLY A 155 10.35 2.21 17.76
C GLY A 155 9.45 1.20 18.49
N GLY A 156 9.97 0.46 19.49
CA GLY A 156 9.16 -0.42 20.34
C GLY A 156 8.51 -1.63 19.63
N GLN A 157 7.62 -2.32 20.35
CA GLN A 157 6.96 -3.58 19.97
C GLN A 157 6.21 -3.53 18.62
N SER A 158 5.71 -2.36 18.22
CA SER A 158 5.00 -2.14 16.95
C SER A 158 5.88 -2.37 15.72
N ALA A 159 7.16 -2.00 15.78
CA ALA A 159 8.08 -2.18 14.64
C ALA A 159 8.42 -3.67 14.38
N LEU A 160 8.46 -4.48 15.44
CA LEU A 160 8.71 -5.92 15.33
C LEU A 160 7.51 -6.64 14.73
N ALA A 161 6.30 -6.35 15.22
CA ALA A 161 5.06 -6.92 14.69
C ALA A 161 4.87 -6.57 13.20
N LEU A 162 5.21 -5.33 12.82
CA LEU A 162 5.17 -4.89 11.43
C LEU A 162 6.07 -5.70 10.51
N ARG A 163 7.29 -5.95 10.96
CA ARG A 163 8.29 -6.71 10.22
C ARG A 163 7.90 -8.18 10.10
N LEU A 164 7.26 -8.75 11.12
CA LEU A 164 6.73 -10.11 11.06
C LEU A 164 5.57 -10.22 10.06
N LEU A 165 4.64 -9.26 10.08
CA LEU A 165 3.56 -9.15 9.08
C LEU A 165 4.12 -9.06 7.65
N LEU A 166 5.12 -8.20 7.44
CA LEU A 166 5.82 -8.09 6.15
C LEU A 166 6.48 -9.42 5.74
N ALA A 167 7.18 -10.08 6.66
CA ALA A 167 7.84 -11.35 6.40
C ALA A 167 6.85 -12.45 6.00
N VAL A 168 5.69 -12.55 6.66
CA VAL A 168 4.63 -13.51 6.32
C VAL A 168 4.01 -13.19 4.96
N PHE A 169 3.77 -11.92 4.68
CA PHE A 169 3.23 -11.52 3.38
C PHE A 169 4.22 -11.81 2.25
N SER A 170 5.50 -11.53 2.46
CA SER A 170 6.58 -11.88 1.52
C SER A 170 6.72 -13.39 1.33
N SER A 171 6.64 -14.19 2.39
CA SER A 171 6.78 -15.66 2.29
C SER A 171 5.62 -16.29 1.53
N LYS A 172 4.37 -15.82 1.75
CA LYS A 172 3.19 -16.30 0.99
C LYS A 172 3.21 -15.91 -0.47
N ILE A 173 3.70 -14.72 -0.82
CA ILE A 173 3.91 -14.34 -2.23
C ILE A 173 4.96 -15.26 -2.89
N SER A 174 5.97 -15.70 -2.14
CA SER A 174 7.05 -16.55 -2.66
C SER A 174 6.70 -18.04 -2.78
N SER A 175 5.70 -18.56 -2.06
CA SER A 175 5.44 -20.01 -1.96
C SER A 175 4.30 -20.54 -2.84
N GLY A 176 3.38 -19.67 -3.30
CA GLY A 176 2.16 -20.10 -3.99
C GLY A 176 2.14 -19.92 -5.51
N ALA A 177 3.10 -19.20 -6.09
CA ALA A 177 3.04 -18.84 -7.50
C ALA A 177 4.08 -19.62 -8.33
N ASN A 178 3.61 -20.38 -9.31
CA ASN A 178 4.45 -21.00 -10.34
C ASN A 178 5.00 -19.96 -11.35
N ARG A 179 4.92 -18.66 -11.01
CA ARG A 179 5.34 -17.50 -11.82
C ARG A 179 5.90 -16.38 -10.93
N PRO A 180 6.84 -15.56 -11.43
CA PRO A 180 7.34 -14.40 -10.72
C PRO A 180 6.20 -13.38 -10.48
N PHE A 181 6.04 -12.92 -9.24
CA PHE A 181 5.13 -11.80 -8.95
C PHE A 181 5.65 -10.52 -9.62
N GLY A 182 4.75 -9.73 -10.22
CA GLY A 182 5.07 -8.42 -10.79
C GLY A 182 5.51 -8.42 -12.27
N GLU A 183 5.19 -9.48 -13.03
CA GLU A 183 5.36 -9.48 -14.50
C GLU A 183 4.61 -8.32 -15.17
N GLU A 184 3.43 -7.98 -14.68
CA GLU A 184 2.62 -6.86 -15.17
C GLU A 184 3.33 -5.52 -14.98
N PHE A 185 4.04 -5.33 -13.87
CA PHE A 185 4.80 -4.11 -13.60
C PHE A 185 6.09 -4.05 -14.41
N ARG A 186 6.73 -5.20 -14.66
CA ARG A 186 7.87 -5.31 -15.56
C ARG A 186 7.48 -4.96 -17.00
N ALA A 187 6.34 -5.48 -17.48
CA ALA A 187 5.80 -5.13 -18.79
C ALA A 187 5.44 -3.64 -18.85
N ALA A 188 4.80 -3.09 -17.82
CA ALA A 188 4.52 -1.66 -17.72
C ALA A 188 5.80 -0.83 -17.85
N ARG A 189 6.87 -1.18 -17.11
CA ARG A 189 8.18 -0.51 -17.20
C ARG A 189 8.74 -0.56 -18.62
N LYS A 190 8.86 -1.77 -19.19
CA LYS A 190 9.45 -1.98 -20.51
C LYS A 190 8.70 -1.20 -21.60
N VAL A 191 7.37 -1.29 -21.62
CA VAL A 191 6.57 -0.58 -22.62
C VAL A 191 6.60 0.93 -22.40
N SER A 192 6.65 1.40 -21.15
CA SER A 192 6.81 2.84 -20.85
C SER A 192 8.12 3.37 -21.42
N GLU A 193 9.22 2.65 -21.23
CA GLU A 193 10.53 2.97 -21.82
C GLU A 193 10.46 3.00 -23.35
N ASP A 194 9.84 1.98 -23.98
CA ASP A 194 9.70 1.89 -25.43
C ASP A 194 8.91 3.05 -26.06
N ILE A 195 7.83 3.50 -25.40
CA ILE A 195 6.96 4.56 -25.94
C ILE A 195 7.37 5.97 -25.50
N GLY A 196 8.37 6.09 -24.62
CA GLY A 196 8.83 7.35 -24.03
C GLY A 196 7.92 7.91 -22.93
N ALA A 197 7.09 7.07 -22.30
CA ALA A 197 6.24 7.47 -21.19
C ALA A 197 7.01 7.46 -19.86
N GLN A 198 6.71 8.41 -18.99
CA GLN A 198 7.31 8.45 -17.66
C GLN A 198 6.65 7.43 -16.72
N LEU A 199 7.43 6.45 -16.23
CA LEU A 199 6.98 5.52 -15.19
C LEU A 199 6.96 6.18 -13.81
N VAL A 200 5.88 5.99 -13.06
CA VAL A 200 5.64 6.59 -11.74
C VAL A 200 5.23 5.52 -10.74
N LEU A 201 5.91 5.47 -9.59
CA LEU A 201 5.52 4.64 -8.45
C LEU A 201 4.37 5.30 -7.71
N GLY A 202 3.15 4.81 -7.92
CA GLY A 202 1.92 5.47 -7.47
C GLY A 202 1.45 5.07 -6.08
N ASP A 203 2.02 4.04 -5.46
CA ASP A 203 1.49 3.47 -4.23
C ASP A 203 2.15 4.05 -2.96
N ARG A 204 1.40 4.00 -1.86
CA ARG A 204 1.86 4.48 -0.55
C ARG A 204 3.01 3.61 -0.04
N PRO A 205 4.03 4.17 0.64
CA PRO A 205 5.02 3.37 1.35
C PRO A 205 4.37 2.29 2.21
N ILE A 206 4.79 1.04 2.02
CA ILE A 206 4.14 -0.12 2.64
C ILE A 206 4.29 -0.10 4.16
N GLU A 207 5.39 0.47 4.65
CA GLU A 207 5.70 0.64 6.05
C GLU A 207 4.64 1.52 6.74
N ILE A 208 4.25 2.63 6.08
CA ILE A 208 3.21 3.54 6.57
C ILE A 208 1.84 2.86 6.52
N THR A 209 1.54 2.16 5.43
CA THR A 209 0.29 1.40 5.28
C THR A 209 0.10 0.42 6.43
N LEU A 210 1.14 -0.36 6.71
CA LEU A 210 1.09 -1.35 7.77
C LEU A 210 1.12 -0.70 9.16
N GLU A 211 1.83 0.40 9.36
CA GLU A 211 1.87 1.09 10.66
C GLU A 211 0.48 1.59 11.03
N ARG A 212 -0.22 2.18 10.06
CA ARG A 212 -1.60 2.65 10.22
C ARG A 212 -2.56 1.48 10.44
N ALA A 213 -2.36 0.37 9.73
CA ALA A 213 -3.09 -0.88 9.96
C ALA A 213 -2.88 -1.42 11.37
N TRP A 214 -1.64 -1.41 11.89
CA TRP A 214 -1.35 -1.82 13.26
C TRP A 214 -2.01 -0.88 14.28
N LYS A 215 -1.99 0.42 14.02
CA LYS A 215 -2.62 1.44 14.89
C LYS A 215 -4.14 1.36 14.91
N SER A 216 -4.79 0.85 13.86
CA SER A 216 -6.26 0.73 13.80
C SER A 216 -6.80 -0.48 14.57
N LEU A 217 -5.95 -1.44 14.94
CA LEU A 217 -6.34 -2.60 15.74
C LEU A 217 -6.43 -2.28 17.24
N SER A 218 -7.45 -2.84 17.90
CA SER A 218 -7.52 -2.89 19.37
C SER A 218 -6.40 -3.76 19.96
N TRP A 219 -6.14 -3.64 21.27
CA TRP A 219 -5.13 -4.48 21.93
C TRP A 219 -5.43 -5.98 21.78
N ASP A 220 -6.70 -6.39 21.93
CA ASP A 220 -7.12 -7.78 21.75
C ASP A 220 -6.97 -8.25 20.31
N GLN A 221 -7.27 -7.39 19.33
CA GLN A 221 -7.06 -7.73 17.92
C GLN A 221 -5.58 -7.87 17.59
N LYS A 222 -4.70 -7.04 18.17
CA LYS A 222 -3.25 -7.13 17.98
C LYS A 222 -2.69 -8.44 18.51
N THR A 223 -3.05 -8.83 19.73
CA THR A 223 -2.58 -10.09 20.33
C THR A 223 -3.09 -11.30 19.55
N ASN A 224 -4.38 -11.32 19.19
CA ASN A 224 -4.96 -12.38 18.37
C ASN A 224 -4.31 -12.50 16.99
N LEU A 225 -4.06 -11.37 16.32
CA LEU A 225 -3.38 -11.36 15.03
C LEU A 225 -1.97 -11.94 15.16
N VAL A 226 -1.19 -11.49 16.15
CA VAL A 226 0.17 -12.01 16.39
C VAL A 226 0.14 -13.51 16.69
N ILE A 227 -0.72 -13.98 17.58
CA ILE A 227 -0.87 -15.40 17.89
C ILE A 227 -1.24 -16.20 16.64
N SER A 228 -2.16 -15.69 15.82
CA SER A 228 -2.58 -16.36 14.58
C SER A 228 -1.45 -16.47 13.57
N LEU A 229 -0.61 -15.44 13.44
CA LEU A 229 0.55 -15.44 12.55
C LEU A 229 1.62 -16.38 13.07
N PHE A 230 1.92 -16.34 14.38
CA PHE A 230 2.88 -17.27 14.99
C PHE A 230 2.43 -18.71 14.84
N ARG A 231 1.15 -19.02 15.09
CA ARG A 231 0.59 -20.36 14.80
C ARG A 231 0.76 -20.73 13.33
N GLY A 232 0.40 -19.83 12.41
CA GLY A 232 0.55 -20.08 10.97
C GLY A 232 1.99 -20.28 10.47
N ILE A 233 2.99 -19.75 11.18
CA ILE A 233 4.42 -19.97 10.87
C ILE A 233 4.95 -21.24 11.56
N THR A 234 4.47 -21.55 12.77
CA THR A 234 4.97 -22.66 13.62
C THR A 234 4.26 -23.98 13.34
N SER A 235 3.08 -23.94 12.73
CA SER A 235 2.42 -25.12 12.15
C SER A 235 3.26 -25.61 10.96
N THR A 236 4.27 -26.41 11.25
CA THR A 236 4.86 -27.38 10.33
C THR A 236 3.87 -28.53 10.17
N ASP A 237 2.70 -28.26 9.59
CA ASP A 237 1.85 -29.34 9.14
C ASP A 237 2.36 -29.81 7.77
N THR A 238 2.45 -31.13 7.67
CA THR A 238 2.79 -31.90 6.49
C THR A 238 2.07 -31.40 5.24
N PRO A 239 2.66 -31.53 4.04
CA PRO A 239 2.09 -31.04 2.79
C PRO A 239 0.94 -31.94 2.34
N ASP A 240 -0.16 -31.94 3.08
CA ASP A 240 -1.43 -32.47 2.60
C ASP A 240 -2.31 -31.31 2.12
N GLU A 241 -2.63 -31.43 0.83
CA GLU A 241 -3.64 -30.72 0.05
C GLU A 241 -3.60 -29.19 0.01
N LYS A 242 -3.01 -28.73 -1.10
CA LYS A 242 -3.33 -27.49 -1.82
C LYS A 242 -4.78 -27.02 -1.60
N SER A 243 -4.94 -26.05 -0.70
CA SER A 243 -5.80 -24.92 -1.02
C SER A 243 -4.88 -23.71 -1.15
N ALA A 244 -4.58 -23.35 -2.40
CA ALA A 244 -4.12 -22.00 -2.69
C ALA A 244 -5.26 -21.08 -2.24
N VAL A 245 -5.24 -20.67 -0.96
CA VAL A 245 -6.28 -19.82 -0.39
C VAL A 245 -6.32 -18.59 -1.29
N SER A 246 -7.41 -18.44 -2.02
CA SER A 246 -7.54 -17.37 -2.99
C SER A 246 -7.30 -16.04 -2.27
N PRO A 247 -6.59 -15.06 -2.87
CA PRO A 247 -6.46 -13.72 -2.30
C PRO A 247 -7.81 -13.13 -1.89
N TYR A 248 -8.89 -13.52 -2.58
CA TYR A 248 -10.27 -13.16 -2.25
C TYR A 248 -10.78 -13.78 -0.94
N GLU A 249 -10.48 -15.05 -0.66
CA GLU A 249 -10.87 -15.71 0.60
C GLU A 249 -10.07 -15.19 1.79
N LEU A 250 -8.77 -14.93 1.61
CA LEU A 250 -7.95 -14.24 2.62
C LEU A 250 -8.50 -12.85 2.90
N TYR A 251 -8.86 -12.12 1.85
CA TYR A 251 -9.49 -10.81 1.96
C TYR A 251 -10.81 -10.88 2.72
N GLN A 252 -11.70 -11.80 2.39
CA GLN A 252 -13.00 -11.94 3.05
C GLN A 252 -12.85 -12.32 4.53
N LYS A 253 -11.91 -13.23 4.84
CA LYS A 253 -11.55 -13.59 6.22
C LYS A 253 -10.97 -12.41 7.00
N LEU A 254 -10.07 -11.63 6.40
CA LEU A 254 -9.50 -10.43 7.02
C LEU A 254 -10.54 -9.33 7.22
N SER A 255 -11.38 -9.08 6.21
CA SER A 255 -12.48 -8.11 6.25
C SER A 255 -13.48 -8.42 7.36
N THR A 256 -13.78 -9.69 7.58
CA THR A 256 -14.75 -10.13 8.59
C THR A 256 -14.13 -10.13 9.99
N SER A 257 -12.90 -10.62 10.12
CA SER A 257 -12.23 -10.78 11.42
C SER A 257 -11.64 -9.46 11.94
N TYR A 258 -11.23 -8.57 11.04
CA TYR A 258 -10.54 -7.32 11.36
C TYR A 258 -11.01 -6.18 10.44
N PRO A 259 -12.29 -5.75 10.52
CA PRO A 259 -12.84 -4.70 9.65
C PRO A 259 -12.08 -3.36 9.78
N SER A 260 -11.48 -3.09 10.94
CA SER A 260 -10.63 -1.91 11.17
C SER A 260 -9.36 -1.88 10.30
N LEU A 261 -8.96 -3.00 9.69
CA LEU A 261 -7.83 -3.05 8.75
C LEU A 261 -8.20 -2.57 7.34
N LEU A 262 -9.48 -2.64 6.94
CA LEU A 262 -9.91 -2.28 5.59
C LEU A 262 -9.61 -0.81 5.28
N GLN A 263 -9.86 0.05 6.26
CA GLN A 263 -9.64 1.49 6.13
C GLN A 263 -8.18 1.80 5.77
N PRO A 264 -7.17 1.42 6.56
CA PRO A 264 -5.78 1.69 6.21
C PRO A 264 -5.24 0.83 5.07
N LEU A 265 -5.61 -0.45 4.94
CA LEU A 265 -5.01 -1.31 3.92
C LEU A 265 -5.57 -1.08 2.51
N ILE A 266 -6.82 -0.64 2.40
CA ILE A 266 -7.54 -0.54 1.13
C ILE A 266 -7.99 0.89 0.88
N HIS A 267 -8.93 1.42 1.67
CA HIS A 267 -9.56 2.70 1.33
C HIS A 267 -8.57 3.88 1.31
N GLU A 268 -7.66 3.93 2.28
CA GLU A 268 -6.59 4.93 2.27
C GLU A 268 -5.59 4.74 1.12
N ARG A 269 -5.36 3.49 0.73
CA ARG A 269 -4.45 3.13 -0.36
C ARG A 269 -5.06 3.49 -1.71
N ASP A 270 -6.35 3.22 -1.90
CA ASP A 270 -7.15 3.64 -3.06
C ASP A 270 -7.13 5.15 -3.24
N MET A 271 -7.37 5.89 -2.16
CA MET A 271 -7.27 7.35 -2.19
C MET A 271 -5.86 7.82 -2.55
N PHE A 272 -4.83 7.18 -2.01
CA PHE A 272 -3.43 7.54 -2.34
C PHE A 272 -3.13 7.29 -3.82
N LEU A 273 -3.56 6.15 -4.37
CA LEU A 273 -3.38 5.80 -5.78
C LEU A 273 -4.16 6.76 -6.70
N ALA A 274 -5.42 7.04 -6.39
CA ALA A 274 -6.22 8.04 -7.10
C ALA A 274 -5.51 9.41 -7.11
N TRP A 275 -4.91 9.79 -5.98
CA TRP A 275 -4.12 11.01 -5.90
C TRP A 275 -2.85 10.98 -6.72
N SER A 276 -2.16 9.86 -6.75
CA SER A 276 -0.95 9.68 -7.56
C SER A 276 -1.26 9.81 -9.05
N LEU A 277 -2.41 9.29 -9.50
CA LEU A 277 -2.90 9.37 -10.87
C LEU A 277 -3.29 10.78 -11.30
N LYS A 278 -3.88 11.59 -10.39
CA LYS A 278 -4.43 12.92 -10.72
C LYS A 278 -3.57 14.11 -10.31
N ARG A 279 -2.81 14.03 -9.21
CA ARG A 279 -2.09 15.19 -8.62
C ARG A 279 -0.68 14.93 -8.08
N SER A 280 -0.03 13.82 -8.45
CA SER A 280 1.41 13.70 -8.21
C SER A 280 2.17 14.75 -9.03
N LYS A 281 3.39 15.11 -8.61
CA LYS A 281 4.22 16.04 -9.37
C LYS A 281 4.56 15.51 -10.77
N ALA A 282 4.63 14.18 -10.91
CA ALA A 282 4.97 13.52 -12.16
C ALA A 282 3.89 13.62 -13.24
N VAL A 283 2.61 13.71 -12.85
CA VAL A 283 1.47 13.78 -13.78
C VAL A 283 0.97 15.21 -14.04
N ASN A 284 1.70 16.22 -13.55
CA ASN A 284 1.32 17.62 -13.73
C ASN A 284 1.46 18.00 -15.21
N LYS A 285 0.43 18.61 -15.79
CA LYS A 285 0.37 19.04 -17.21
C LYS A 285 0.38 17.88 -18.21
N SER A 286 0.19 16.64 -17.76
CA SER A 286 0.02 15.48 -18.63
C SER A 286 -1.34 15.53 -19.33
N LYS A 287 -1.45 14.99 -20.54
CA LYS A 287 -2.75 14.80 -21.19
C LYS A 287 -3.36 13.48 -20.74
N ILE A 288 -2.58 12.40 -20.87
CA ILE A 288 -3.07 11.04 -20.65
C ILE A 288 -2.19 10.34 -19.61
N VAL A 289 -2.83 9.84 -18.56
CA VAL A 289 -2.19 9.02 -17.53
C VAL A 289 -2.82 7.64 -17.55
N VAL A 290 -2.01 6.57 -17.52
CA VAL A 290 -2.50 5.19 -17.36
C VAL A 290 -2.05 4.65 -16.00
N GLY A 291 -3.01 4.20 -15.19
CA GLY A 291 -2.79 3.46 -13.96
C GLY A 291 -2.81 1.95 -14.18
N VAL A 292 -1.75 1.24 -13.78
CA VAL A 292 -1.72 -0.23 -13.73
C VAL A 292 -1.86 -0.65 -12.27
N VAL A 293 -3.05 -1.14 -11.91
CA VAL A 293 -3.45 -1.42 -10.52
C VAL A 293 -4.11 -2.78 -10.42
N GLY A 294 -4.13 -3.39 -9.24
CA GLY A 294 -4.88 -4.60 -8.98
C GLY A 294 -6.38 -4.37 -9.12
N LYS A 295 -7.11 -5.34 -9.69
CA LYS A 295 -8.58 -5.25 -9.90
C LYS A 295 -9.36 -4.90 -8.63
N GLY A 296 -8.88 -5.31 -7.45
CA GLY A 296 -9.51 -5.00 -6.16
C GLY A 296 -9.53 -3.51 -5.79
N HIS A 297 -8.60 -2.72 -6.34
CA HIS A 297 -8.48 -1.29 -6.05
C HIS A 297 -9.29 -0.41 -7.00
N MET A 298 -9.75 -0.94 -8.13
CA MET A 298 -10.44 -0.14 -9.17
C MET A 298 -11.67 0.60 -8.63
N ASN A 299 -12.50 -0.08 -7.83
CA ASN A 299 -13.74 0.53 -7.34
C ASN A 299 -13.45 1.76 -6.45
N GLY A 300 -12.51 1.61 -5.51
CA GLY A 300 -12.12 2.69 -4.60
C GLY A 300 -11.38 3.82 -5.30
N ILE A 301 -10.50 3.51 -6.27
CA ILE A 301 -9.76 4.53 -7.03
C ILE A 301 -10.72 5.37 -7.87
N VAL A 302 -11.62 4.74 -8.63
CA VAL A 302 -12.59 5.48 -9.46
C VAL A 302 -13.50 6.31 -8.56
N TYR A 303 -14.00 5.75 -7.46
CA TYR A 303 -14.79 6.48 -6.48
C TYR A 303 -14.06 7.72 -5.94
N ALA A 304 -12.79 7.57 -5.56
CA ALA A 304 -11.98 8.66 -5.04
C ALA A 304 -11.69 9.74 -6.09
N LEU A 305 -11.50 9.38 -7.36
CA LEU A 305 -11.29 10.35 -8.45
C LEU A 305 -12.53 11.23 -8.68
N ILE A 306 -13.73 10.63 -8.62
CA ILE A 306 -14.99 11.33 -8.91
C ILE A 306 -15.62 12.01 -7.69
N SER A 307 -15.36 11.50 -6.49
CA SER A 307 -15.99 11.99 -5.24
C SER A 307 -15.09 12.96 -4.47
N ASP A 308 -13.90 13.23 -4.98
CA ASP A 308 -12.98 14.22 -4.42
C ASP A 308 -13.64 15.60 -4.26
N GLN A 309 -13.47 16.20 -3.08
CA GLN A 309 -14.00 17.52 -2.75
C GLN A 309 -12.92 18.62 -2.73
N GLY A 310 -11.66 18.29 -3.08
CA GLY A 310 -10.57 19.27 -3.20
C GLY A 310 -9.88 19.63 -1.87
N ASP A 311 -10.07 18.86 -0.82
CA ASP A 311 -9.50 19.11 0.51
C ASP A 311 -8.37 18.14 0.91
N LEU A 312 -8.33 16.96 0.29
CA LEU A 312 -7.39 15.90 0.64
C LEU A 312 -5.94 16.23 0.29
N ARG A 313 -5.01 15.98 1.23
CA ARG A 313 -3.57 16.14 1.03
C ARG A 313 -2.84 14.81 1.15
N PHE A 314 -1.81 14.58 0.34
CA PHE A 314 -0.94 13.39 0.48
C PHE A 314 -0.43 13.19 1.91
N ARG A 315 -0.12 14.29 2.61
CA ARG A 315 0.33 14.27 4.00
C ARG A 315 -0.67 13.63 4.95
N ASP A 316 -1.96 13.70 4.66
CA ASP A 316 -3.01 13.13 5.51
C ASP A 316 -3.01 11.59 5.45
N LEU A 317 -2.61 11.03 4.31
CA LEU A 317 -2.49 9.58 4.07
C LEU A 317 -1.13 8.99 4.47
N VAL A 318 -0.10 9.83 4.52
CA VAL A 318 1.29 9.46 4.86
C VAL A 318 1.60 9.74 6.34
N GLY A 319 0.87 10.65 6.99
CA GLY A 319 1.14 11.12 8.34
C GLY A 319 2.24 12.20 8.39
N ARG A 320 2.32 12.91 9.53
CA ARG A 320 3.53 13.66 9.93
C ARG A 320 4.32 12.78 10.89
N GLU A 321 5.64 12.75 10.75
CA GLU A 321 6.45 12.80 11.96
C GLU A 321 6.24 14.21 12.53
N SER A 322 5.49 14.33 13.62
CA SER A 322 5.46 15.59 14.37
C SER A 322 6.88 15.90 14.86
N SER A 323 7.34 17.15 14.76
CA SER A 323 8.59 17.55 15.44
C SER A 323 8.53 17.25 16.93
N ASP A 324 7.33 17.30 17.52
CA ASP A 324 7.07 16.99 18.93
C ASP A 324 7.35 15.51 19.27
N THR A 325 7.26 14.59 18.31
CA THR A 325 7.62 13.17 18.53
C THR A 325 9.13 12.98 18.70
N TRP A 326 9.97 13.79 18.06
CA TRP A 326 11.42 13.69 18.23
C TRP A 326 11.85 14.17 19.63
N VAL A 327 11.32 15.30 20.09
CA VAL A 327 11.59 15.84 21.43
C VAL A 327 11.06 14.89 22.52
N THR A 328 9.83 14.39 22.36
CA THR A 328 9.26 13.44 23.33
C THR A 328 9.96 12.08 23.30
N SER A 329 10.44 11.62 22.15
CA SER A 329 11.25 10.40 22.04
C SER A 329 12.63 10.57 22.66
N LEU A 330 13.25 11.74 22.52
CA LEU A 330 14.51 12.08 23.21
C LEU A 330 14.35 12.08 24.72
N VAL A 331 13.31 12.74 25.23
CA VAL A 331 13.02 12.79 26.67
C VAL A 331 12.72 11.38 27.21
N LYS A 332 11.91 10.59 26.51
CA LYS A 332 11.64 9.19 26.90
C LYS A 332 12.89 8.31 26.84
N GLY A 333 13.75 8.51 25.84
CA GLY A 333 15.04 7.83 25.73
C GLY A 333 15.95 8.16 26.91
N LEU A 334 16.06 9.45 27.25
CA LEU A 334 16.88 9.92 28.37
C LEU A 334 16.39 9.34 29.71
N ILE A 335 15.07 9.34 29.95
CA ILE A 335 14.47 8.76 31.17
C ILE A 335 14.78 7.26 31.25
N ARG A 336 14.57 6.52 30.15
CA ARG A 336 14.84 5.09 30.08
C ARG A 336 16.32 4.80 30.37
N ASP A 337 17.22 5.51 29.72
CA ASP A 337 18.66 5.29 29.83
C ASP A 337 19.16 5.69 31.23
N THR A 338 18.54 6.69 31.87
CA THR A 338 18.81 7.06 33.28
C THR A 338 18.39 5.95 34.24
N ILE A 339 17.20 5.35 34.05
CA ILE A 339 16.73 4.23 34.88
C ILE A 339 17.67 3.03 34.74
N ILE A 340 18.07 2.70 33.49
CA ILE A 340 19.03 1.61 33.24
C ILE A 340 20.36 1.91 33.93
N GLY A 341 20.87 3.15 33.83
CA GLY A 341 22.09 3.57 34.51
C GLY A 341 22.02 3.41 36.04
N LEU A 342 20.91 3.81 36.67
CA LEU A 342 20.70 3.65 38.10
C LEU A 342 20.65 2.18 38.53
N VAL A 343 20.00 1.32 37.74
CA VAL A 343 19.94 -0.12 38.01
C VAL A 343 21.33 -0.77 37.89
N LEU A 344 22.08 -0.44 36.84
CA LEU A 344 23.44 -0.96 36.65
C LEU A 344 24.40 -0.47 37.74
N TRP A 345 24.28 0.78 38.16
CA TRP A 345 25.06 1.34 39.26
C TRP A 345 24.74 0.64 40.59
N ALA A 346 23.46 0.43 40.91
CA ALA A 346 23.06 -0.30 42.12
C ALA A 346 23.57 -1.76 42.12
N LEU A 347 23.55 -2.42 40.96
CA LEU A 347 24.13 -3.75 40.80
C LEU A 347 25.66 -3.75 40.98
N TYR A 348 26.36 -2.73 40.48
CA TYR A 348 27.81 -2.57 40.66
C TYR A 348 28.19 -2.37 42.13
N GLU A 349 27.47 -1.52 42.87
CA GLU A 349 27.66 -1.33 44.31
C GLU A 349 27.43 -2.62 45.11
N GLN A 350 26.39 -3.39 44.76
CA GLN A 350 26.15 -4.70 45.39
C GLN A 350 27.29 -5.70 45.11
N LEU A 351 27.83 -5.71 43.89
CA LEU A 351 28.97 -6.55 43.50
C LEU A 351 30.27 -6.12 44.19
N GLN A 352 30.52 -4.81 44.34
CA GLN A 352 31.64 -4.26 45.11
C GLN A 352 31.55 -4.62 46.58
N ALA A 353 30.35 -4.62 47.17
CA ALA A 353 30.16 -4.99 48.58
C ALA A 353 30.27 -6.51 48.84
N LEU A 354 30.23 -7.34 47.79
CA LEU A 354 30.36 -8.80 47.84
C LEU A 354 31.79 -9.30 47.57
N LEU A 355 32.66 -8.43 47.04
CA LEU A 355 34.10 -8.66 46.83
C LEU A 355 34.90 -8.07 47.99
#